data_AF-A0A970AXA4-F1
#
_entry.id   AF-A0A970AXA4-F1
#
_cell.length_a   1.000
_cell.length_b   1.000
_cell.length_c   1.000
_cell.angle_alpha   90.00
_cell.angle_beta   90.00
_cell.angle_gamma   90.00
#
_symmetry.space_group_name_H-M   'P 1'
#
loop_
_entity.id
_entity.type
_entity.pdbx_description
1 polymer ?
#
loop_
_entity_poly.entity_id
_entity_poly.type
_entity_poly.pdbx_seq_one_letter_code
_entity_poly.pdbx_strand_id
1 'polypeptide(L)' 'MTSPVPAEWTRMIGSFRAAQVAQDQMKDPAASQQVRDDATIRYSRAVDQVIADLGTLSERQVLGRITLFLSKRER' A
#
# COMPACT_ATOMS: atom_id res chain seq x y z
N MET A 1 -12.75 -16.91 -13.47
CA MET A 1 -11.32 -17.14 -13.18
C MET A 1 -10.97 -16.33 -11.95
N THR A 2 -10.70 -16.96 -10.82
CA THR A 2 -10.22 -16.29 -9.61
C THR A 2 -8.79 -15.81 -9.84
N SER A 3 -8.53 -14.51 -9.64
CA SER A 3 -7.19 -13.94 -9.73
C SER A 3 -6.23 -14.72 -8.81
N PRO A 4 -5.02 -15.10 -9.25
CA PRO A 4 -4.04 -15.78 -8.41
C PRO A 4 -3.48 -14.88 -7.30
N VAL A 5 -3.78 -13.58 -7.36
CA VAL A 5 -3.34 -12.56 -6.39
C VAL A 5 -4.49 -12.26 -5.42
N PRO A 6 -4.28 -12.39 -4.10
CA PRO A 6 -5.28 -12.03 -3.09
C PRO A 6 -5.73 -10.56 -3.23
N ALA A 7 -7.01 -10.28 -3.03
CA ALA A 7 -7.56 -8.93 -3.15
C ALA A 7 -6.91 -7.95 -2.16
N GLU A 8 -6.56 -8.45 -0.97
CA GLU A 8 -5.86 -7.70 0.08
C GLU A 8 -4.46 -7.28 -0.36
N TRP A 9 -3.78 -8.09 -1.17
CA TRP A 9 -2.47 -7.71 -1.74
C TRP A 9 -2.62 -6.55 -2.71
N THR A 10 -3.57 -6.63 -3.64
CA THR A 10 -3.83 -5.53 -4.58
C THR A 10 -4.20 -4.24 -3.84
N ARG A 11 -5.03 -4.34 -2.80
CA ARG A 11 -5.41 -3.20 -1.95
C ARG A 11 -4.20 -2.61 -1.23
N MET A 12 -3.37 -3.44 -0.61
CA MET A 12 -2.16 -3.02 0.10
C MET A 12 -1.21 -2.25 -0.82
N ILE A 13 -0.98 -2.73 -2.05
CA ILE A 13 -0.15 -2.03 -3.04
C ILE A 13 -0.77 -0.67 -3.43
N GLY A 14 -2.10 -0.59 -3.56
CA GLY A 14 -2.82 0.66 -3.78
C GLY A 14 -2.62 1.66 -2.63
N SER A 15 -2.78 1.21 -1.39
CA SER A 15 -2.55 2.01 -0.18
C SER A 15 -1.09 2.46 -0.07
N PHE A 16 -0.13 1.59 -0.41
CA PHE A 16 1.28 1.95 -0.44
C PHE A 16 1.57 3.06 -1.46
N ARG A 17 1.03 2.95 -2.68
CA ARG A 17 1.16 4.01 -3.69
C ARG A 17 0.51 5.32 -3.23
N ALA A 18 -0.64 5.25 -2.57
CA ALA A 18 -1.30 6.44 -2.01
C ALA A 18 -0.44 7.10 -0.93
N ALA A 19 0.22 6.31 -0.07
CA ALA A 19 1.17 6.81 0.92
C ALA A 19 2.37 7.50 0.26
N GLN A 20 2.95 6.93 -0.80
CA GLN A 20 4.06 7.55 -1.53
C GLN A 20 3.66 8.91 -2.11
N VAL A 21 2.52 8.99 -2.80
CA VAL A 21 2.02 10.25 -3.39
C VAL A 21 1.75 11.30 -2.32
N ALA A 22 1.16 10.90 -1.19
CA ALA A 22 0.93 11.80 -0.07
C ALA A 22 2.25 12.29 0.54
N GLN A 23 3.24 11.40 0.69
CA GLN A 23 4.56 11.76 1.19
C GLN A 23 5.29 12.76 0.27
N ASP A 24 5.18 12.59 -1.04
CA ASP A 24 5.77 13.52 -2.01
C ASP A 24 5.12 14.91 -1.90
N GLN A 25 3.79 14.96 -1.74
CA GLN A 25 3.05 16.21 -1.53
C GLN A 25 3.41 16.90 -0.21
N MET A 26 3.69 16.14 0.85
CA MET A 26 4.17 16.71 2.12
C MET A 26 5.53 17.39 1.96
N LYS A 27 6.37 16.90 1.04
CA LYS A 27 7.72 17.41 0.79
C LYS A 27 7.77 18.47 -0.30
N ASP A 28 6.69 18.70 -1.03
CA ASP A 28 6.63 19.64 -2.14
C ASP A 28 6.76 21.10 -1.62
N PRO A 29 7.87 21.80 -1.93
CA PRO A 29 8.08 23.18 -1.50
C PRO A 29 7.08 24.16 -2.15
N ALA A 30 6.49 23.82 -3.29
CA ALA A 30 5.49 24.64 -3.98
C ALA A 30 4.06 24.44 -3.44
N ALA A 31 3.80 23.36 -2.68
CA ALA A 31 2.50 23.12 -2.06
C ALA A 31 2.25 24.11 -0.90
N SER A 32 1.00 24.56 -0.78
CA SER A 32 0.57 25.36 0.37
C SER A 32 0.59 24.53 1.67
N GLN A 33 0.66 25.20 2.82
CA GLN A 33 0.67 24.52 4.12
C GLN A 33 -0.57 23.62 4.29
N GLN A 34 -1.76 24.11 3.93
CA GLN A 34 -2.99 23.33 4.00
C GLN A 34 -2.91 22.03 3.17
N VAL A 35 -2.31 22.09 1.97
CA VAL A 35 -2.14 20.89 1.13
C VAL A 35 -1.19 19.89 1.79
N ARG A 36 -0.12 20.35 2.46
CA ARG A 36 0.81 19.48 3.20
C ARG A 36 0.16 18.86 4.43
N ASP A 37 -0.69 19.59 5.13
CA ASP A 37 -1.43 19.09 6.29
C ASP A 37 -2.45 18.02 5.86
N ASP A 38 -3.20 18.27 4.78
CA ASP A 38 -4.11 17.29 4.17
C ASP A 38 -3.36 16.05 3.65
N ALA A 39 -2.17 16.24 3.09
CA ALA A 39 -1.30 15.15 2.68
C ALA A 39 -0.82 14.32 3.88
N THR A 40 -0.52 14.95 5.02
CA THR A 40 -0.14 14.25 6.26
C THR A 40 -1.27 13.33 6.76
N ILE A 41 -2.52 13.81 6.73
CA ILE A 41 -3.70 13.01 7.11
C ILE A 41 -3.86 11.82 6.16
N ARG A 42 -3.76 12.05 4.85
CA ARG A 42 -3.85 10.97 3.84
C ARG A 42 -2.73 9.95 3.97
N TYR A 43 -1.51 10.41 4.24
CA TYR A 43 -0.37 9.54 4.49
C TYR A 43 -0.61 8.62 5.69
N SER A 44 -1.03 9.17 6.83
CA SER A 44 -1.33 8.37 8.03
C SER A 44 -2.38 7.29 7.74
N ARG A 45 -3.50 7.67 7.13
CA ARG A 45 -4.58 6.72 6.78
C ARG A 45 -4.11 5.63 5.82
N ALA A 46 -3.29 5.99 4.84
CA ALA A 46 -2.76 5.04 3.87
C ALA A 46 -1.80 4.04 4.53
N VAL A 47 -0.96 4.49 5.46
CA VAL A 47 -0.06 3.62 6.24
C VAL A 47 -0.85 2.68 7.15
N ASP A 48 -1.86 3.18 7.87
CA ASP A 48 -2.72 2.34 8.72
C ASP A 48 -3.40 1.23 7.90
N GLN A 49 -3.87 1.56 6.69
CA GLN A 49 -4.47 0.59 5.79
C GLN A 49 -3.46 -0.45 5.28
N VAL A 50 -2.22 -0.04 4.97
CA VAL A 50 -1.14 -0.97 4.60
C VAL A 50 -0.89 -1.98 5.72
N ILE A 51 -0.80 -1.51 6.97
CA ILE A 51 -0.56 -2.37 8.13
C ILE A 51 -1.74 -3.34 8.34
N ALA A 52 -2.97 -2.86 8.23
CA ALA A 52 -4.17 -3.70 8.35
C ALA A 52 -4.25 -4.79 7.26
N ASP A 53 -3.97 -4.43 6.01
CA ASP A 53 -3.95 -5.38 4.89
C ASP A 53 -2.82 -6.41 5.08
N LEU A 54 -1.63 -5.98 5.54
CA LEU A 54 -0.50 -6.86 5.85
C LEU A 54 -0.85 -7.86 6.97
N GLY A 55 -1.51 -7.38 8.04
CA GLY A 55 -2.01 -8.24 9.12
C GLY A 55 -2.96 -9.31 8.59
N THR A 56 -3.93 -8.92 7.76
CA THR A 56 -4.88 -9.85 7.13
C THR A 56 -4.18 -10.89 6.25
N LEU A 57 -3.19 -10.47 5.45
CA LEU A 57 -2.41 -11.37 4.60
C LEU A 57 -1.58 -12.36 5.43
N SER A 58 -1.03 -11.91 6.56
CA SER A 58 -0.27 -12.74 7.49
C SER A 58 -1.16 -13.79 8.16
N GLU A 59 -2.29 -13.39 8.74
CA GLU A 59 -3.26 -14.28 9.39
C GLU A 59 -3.78 -15.37 8.46
N ARG A 60 -4.00 -15.02 7.20
CA ARG A 60 -4.47 -15.97 6.16
C ARG A 60 -3.36 -16.84 5.57
N GLN A 61 -2.12 -16.68 6.05
CA GLN A 61 -0.93 -17.39 5.54
C GLN A 61 -0.73 -17.25 4.02
N VAL A 62 -1.25 -16.18 3.41
CA VAL A 62 -1.18 -15.98 1.95
C VAL A 62 0.11 -15.31 1.50
N LEU A 63 0.89 -14.76 2.44
CA LEU A 63 2.22 -14.19 2.15
C LEU A 63 3.14 -15.19 1.44
N GLY A 64 3.18 -16.45 1.89
CA GLY A 64 3.98 -17.50 1.24
C GLY A 64 3.53 -17.80 -0.20
N ARG A 65 2.22 -17.75 -0.48
CA ARG A 65 1.68 -17.92 -1.85
C ARG A 65 2.08 -16.77 -2.76
N ILE A 66 2.08 -15.54 -2.24
CA ILE A 66 2.51 -14.34 -2.97
C ILE A 66 4.01 -14.43 -3.29
N THR A 67 4.84 -14.78 -2.31
CA THR A 67 6.28 -14.99 -2.54
C THR A 67 6.54 -16.00 -3.66
N LEU A 68 5.89 -17.17 -3.61
CA LEU A 68 6.02 -18.19 -4.65
C LEU A 68 5.52 -17.71 -6.02
N PHE A 69 4.44 -16.92 -6.07
CA PHE A 69 3.92 -16.34 -7.30
C PHE A 69 4.93 -15.35 -7.92
N LEU A 70 5.50 -14.46 -7.11
CA LEU A 70 6.51 -13.49 -7.56
C LEU A 70 7.77 -14.19 -8.07
N SER A 71 8.29 -15.19 -7.34
CA SER A 71 9.49 -15.93 -7.75
C SER A 71 9.33 -16.72 -9.06
N LYS A 72 8.10 -17.14 -9.41
CA LYS A 72 7.81 -17.84 -10.68
C LYS A 72 7.70 -16.88 -11.87
N ARG A 73 7.42 -15.60 -11.65
CA ARG A 73 7.29 -14.60 -12.73
C ARG A 73 8.63 -14.05 -13.23
N GLU A 74 9.70 -14.26 -12.49
CA GLU A 74 11.07 -13.84 -12.87
C GLU A 74 11.85 -14.92 -13.65
N ARG A 75 11.22 -16.07 -13.95
CA ARG A 75 11.76 -17.12 -14.84
C ARG A 75 11.00 -17.15 -16.14
#